data_AF-A0AAQ4EEY1-F1
#
_entry.id   AF-A0AAQ4EEY1-F1
#
_cell.length_a   1.000
_cell.length_b   1.000
_cell.length_c   1.000
_cell.angle_alpha   90.00
_cell.angle_beta   90.00
_cell.angle_gamma   90.00
#
_symmetry.space_group_name_H-M   'P 1'
#
loop_
_entity.id
_entity.type
_entity.pdbx_description
1 polymer ?
#
loop_
_entity_poly.entity_id
_entity_poly.type
_entity_poly.pdbx_seq_one_letter_code
_entity_poly.pdbx_strand_id
1 'polypeptide(L)'
;MPYGGTALSSDQRVFNYRLSRARRVAENAFGILANRFRCLHTVIEARPDSDVPVVFAACALHNFLSNDKQVSPEQPVEDTDGHTFFGLQQASCGRPSAFSAAVRERTSSYFKDRGAVPWQQDAAYLNSHLNR
;
A
#
# COMPACT_ATOMS: atom_id res chain seq x y z
N MET A 1 -9.35 -7.62 0.44
CA MET A 1 -10.22 -6.65 -0.30
C MET A 1 -10.73 -5.60 0.67
N PRO A 2 -10.97 -4.35 0.26
CA PRO A 2 -11.65 -3.36 1.11
C PRO A 2 -13.09 -3.77 1.45
N TYR A 3 -13.68 -3.17 2.48
CA TYR A 3 -15.13 -3.18 2.66
C TYR A 3 -15.77 -2.23 1.65
N GLY A 4 -16.76 -2.72 0.91
CA GLY A 4 -17.53 -1.93 -0.06
C GLY A 4 -18.83 -1.39 0.53
N GLY A 5 -19.43 -0.43 -0.17
CA GLY A 5 -20.67 0.25 0.25
C GLY A 5 -20.42 1.63 0.87
N THR A 6 -21.49 2.41 0.97
CA THR A 6 -21.45 3.80 1.49
C THR A 6 -21.63 3.87 3.01
N ALA A 7 -22.34 2.92 3.60
CA ALA A 7 -22.58 2.82 5.04
C ALA A 7 -21.55 1.89 5.72
N LEU A 8 -20.31 2.38 5.87
CA LEU A 8 -19.25 1.67 6.57
C LEU A 8 -19.20 2.06 8.05
N SER A 9 -19.09 1.05 8.93
CA SER A 9 -18.78 1.24 10.35
C SER A 9 -17.39 1.86 10.54
N SER A 10 -17.14 2.46 11.71
CA SER A 10 -15.85 3.08 12.05
C SER A 10 -14.68 2.12 11.79
N ASP A 11 -14.78 0.88 12.27
CA ASP A 11 -13.71 -0.10 12.12
C ASP A 11 -13.46 -0.53 10.67
N GLN A 12 -14.51 -0.57 9.85
CA GLN A 12 -14.38 -0.86 8.42
C GLN A 12 -13.68 0.28 7.68
N ARG A 13 -13.92 1.53 8.10
CA ARG A 13 -13.22 2.71 7.58
C ARG A 13 -11.75 2.69 7.98
N VAL A 14 -11.46 2.40 9.25
CA VAL A 14 -10.09 2.22 9.76
C VAL A 14 -9.36 1.14 8.96
N PHE A 15 -10.00 -0.02 8.76
CA PHE A 15 -9.42 -1.09 7.93
C PHE A 15 -9.13 -0.61 6.50
N ASN A 16 -10.10 0.01 5.84
CA ASN A 16 -9.92 0.52 4.47
C ASN A 16 -8.79 1.56 4.40
N TYR A 17 -8.72 2.47 5.36
CA TYR A 17 -7.66 3.48 5.43
C TYR A 17 -6.28 2.83 5.57
N ARG A 18 -6.13 1.90 6.52
CA ARG A 18 -4.87 1.17 6.72
C ARG A 18 -4.47 0.34 5.51
N LEU A 19 -5.43 -0.27 4.83
CA LEU A 19 -5.20 -1.00 3.59
C LEU A 19 -4.70 -0.08 2.48
N SER A 20 -5.31 1.10 2.31
CA SER A 20 -4.86 2.11 1.35
C SER A 20 -3.46 2.63 1.68
N ARG A 21 -3.17 2.91 2.96
CA ARG A 21 -1.85 3.31 3.43
C ARG A 21 -0.78 2.28 3.12
N ALA A 22 -1.04 1.00 3.39
CA ALA A 22 -0.12 -0.09 3.08
C ALA A 22 0.12 -0.22 1.55
N ARG A 23 -0.93 -0.07 0.74
CA ARG A 23 -0.80 -0.04 -0.73
C ARG A 23 0.09 1.10 -1.21
N ARG A 24 -0.13 2.32 -0.71
CA ARG A 24 0.66 3.51 -1.07
C ARG A 24 2.15 3.30 -0.79
N VAL A 25 2.49 2.71 0.36
CA VAL A 25 3.90 2.42 0.69
C VAL A 25 4.50 1.42 -0.31
N ALA A 26 3.79 0.34 -0.62
CA ALA A 26 4.25 -0.65 -1.58
C ALA A 26 4.38 -0.05 -3.00
N GLU A 27 3.37 0.67 -3.47
CA GLU A 27 3.35 1.32 -4.78
C GLU A 27 4.45 2.36 -4.92
N ASN A 28 4.69 3.19 -3.90
CA ASN A 28 5.79 4.17 -3.92
C ASN A 28 7.14 3.48 -4.01
N ALA A 29 7.36 2.42 -3.22
CA ALA A 29 8.61 1.65 -3.27
C ALA A 29 8.84 1.02 -4.65
N PHE A 30 7.82 0.38 -5.23
CA PHE A 30 7.90 -0.17 -6.58
C PHE A 30 8.05 0.90 -7.66
N GLY A 31 7.43 2.06 -7.50
CA GLY A 31 7.59 3.20 -8.40
C GLY A 31 9.02 3.72 -8.43
N ILE A 32 9.67 3.83 -7.25
CA ILE A 32 11.09 4.19 -7.14
C ILE A 32 11.97 3.14 -7.83
N LEU A 33 11.72 1.85 -7.55
CA LEU A 33 12.49 0.76 -8.15
C LEU A 33 12.31 0.71 -9.68
N ALA A 34 11.08 0.83 -10.18
CA ALA A 34 10.79 0.80 -11.60
C ALA A 34 11.38 2.00 -12.34
N ASN A 35 11.24 3.20 -11.79
CA ASN A 35 11.84 4.40 -12.37
C ASN A 35 13.38 4.30 -12.47
N ARG A 36 14.01 3.60 -11.52
CA ARG A 36 15.45 3.34 -11.53
C ARG A 36 15.85 2.21 -12.48
N PHE A 37 15.07 1.13 -12.54
CA PHE A 37 15.36 -0.07 -13.30
C PHE A 37 14.28 -0.31 -14.35
N ARG A 38 14.57 0.08 -15.60
CA ARG A 38 13.65 -0.06 -16.74
C ARG A 38 13.13 -1.48 -16.96
N CYS A 39 13.88 -2.51 -16.55
CA CYS A 39 13.43 -3.90 -16.64
C CYS A 39 12.16 -4.20 -15.82
N LEU A 40 11.83 -3.38 -14.81
CA LEU A 40 10.63 -3.52 -13.99
C LEU A 40 9.42 -2.75 -14.55
N HIS A 41 9.59 -1.95 -15.61
CA HIS A 41 8.48 -1.24 -16.28
C HIS A 41 7.71 -2.10 -17.27
N THR A 42 8.31 -3.21 -17.71
CA THR A 42 7.72 -4.14 -18.67
C THR A 42 7.44 -5.47 -17.99
N VAL A 43 6.60 -6.30 -18.60
CA VAL A 43 6.50 -7.70 -18.21
C VAL A 43 7.91 -8.28 -18.24
N ILE A 44 8.34 -8.81 -17.10
CA ILE A 44 9.64 -9.46 -16.99
C ILE A 44 9.50 -10.76 -17.80
N GLU A 45 10.00 -10.78 -19.05
CA GLU A 45 10.12 -11.99 -19.88
C GLU A 45 11.23 -12.90 -19.34
N ALA A 46 11.23 -13.14 -18.03
CA ALA A 46 12.12 -14.08 -17.39
C ALA A 46 11.36 -15.38 -17.12
N ARG A 47 12.11 -16.47 -16.93
CA ARG A 47 11.51 -17.73 -16.47
C ARG A 47 10.83 -17.48 -15.13
N PRO A 48 9.72 -18.17 -14.82
CA PRO A 48 9.01 -18.03 -13.54
C PRO A 48 9.89 -18.36 -12.31
N ASP A 49 11.07 -18.94 -12.51
CA ASP A 49 12.05 -19.19 -11.44
C ASP A 49 12.99 -17.99 -11.17
N SER A 50 12.97 -16.98 -12.04
CA SER A 50 13.95 -15.87 -12.06
C SER A 50 13.36 -14.49 -11.81
N ASP A 51 12.03 -14.35 -11.83
CA ASP A 51 11.33 -13.10 -11.52
C ASP A 51 11.60 -12.64 -10.07
N VAL A 52 11.50 -13.53 -9.10
CA VAL A 52 11.75 -13.27 -7.68
C VAL A 52 13.21 -12.86 -7.44
N PRO A 53 14.22 -13.61 -7.92
CA PRO A 53 15.62 -13.16 -7.87
C PRO A 53 15.88 -11.80 -8.51
N VAL A 54 15.24 -11.47 -9.64
CA VAL A 54 15.40 -10.18 -10.31
C VAL A 54 14.91 -9.03 -9.43
N VAL A 55 13.75 -9.19 -8.78
CA VAL A 55 13.23 -8.18 -7.84
C VAL A 55 14.17 -8.02 -6.64
N PHE A 56 14.66 -9.13 -6.06
CA PHE A 56 15.61 -9.06 -4.94
C PHE A 56 16.93 -8.40 -5.34
N ALA A 57 17.47 -8.71 -6.53
CA ALA A 57 18.67 -8.08 -7.05
C ALA A 57 18.46 -6.57 -7.26
N ALA A 58 17.31 -6.15 -7.77
CA ALA A 58 16.97 -4.73 -7.92
C ALA A 58 16.91 -4.01 -6.56
N CYS A 59 16.31 -4.62 -5.53
CA CYS A 59 16.29 -4.09 -4.17
C CYS A 59 17.70 -3.98 -3.58
N ALA A 60 18.51 -5.04 -3.69
CA ALA A 60 19.88 -5.05 -3.18
C ALA A 60 20.74 -3.99 -3.87
N LEU A 61 20.63 -3.88 -5.21
CA LEU A 61 21.35 -2.90 -6.00
C LEU A 61 20.88 -1.47 -5.69
N HIS A 62 19.58 -1.26 -5.48
CA HIS A 62 19.06 0.03 -5.04
C HIS A 62 19.71 0.44 -3.71
N ASN A 63 19.70 -0.44 -2.71
CA ASN A 63 20.26 -0.16 -1.38
C ASN A 63 21.77 0.13 -1.46
N PHE A 64 22.51 -0.69 -2.21
CA PHE A 64 23.94 -0.50 -2.41
C PHE A 64 24.27 0.85 -3.02
N LEU A 65 23.59 1.22 -4.11
CA LEU A 65 23.83 2.48 -4.81
C LEU A 65 23.25 3.71 -4.10
N SER A 66 22.31 3.52 -3.16
CA SER A 66 21.76 4.59 -2.33
C SER A 66 22.69 4.90 -1.14
N ASN A 67 23.40 3.91 -0.61
CA ASN A 67 24.39 4.10 0.47
C ASN A 67 25.65 4.86 0.04
N ASP A 68 25.95 4.90 -1.26
CA ASP A 68 27.14 5.61 -1.79
C ASP A 68 26.89 7.12 -1.98
N LYS A 69 25.63 7.54 -1.91
CA LYS A 69 25.27 8.94 -1.76
C LYS A 69 25.23 9.21 -0.26
N GLN A 70 25.93 10.24 0.21
CA GLN A 70 25.70 10.80 1.54
C GLN A 70 24.24 11.29 1.59
N VAL A 71 23.32 10.39 1.94
CA VAL A 71 21.90 10.70 2.06
C VAL A 71 21.77 11.58 3.29
N SER A 72 21.57 12.88 3.08
CA SER A 72 20.98 13.76 4.09
C SER A 72 19.81 12.99 4.71
N PRO A 73 19.69 12.98 6.06
CA PRO A 73 18.76 12.10 6.78
C PRO A 73 17.42 12.16 6.06
N GLU A 74 16.96 10.99 5.60
CA GLU A 74 15.69 10.83 4.91
C GLU A 74 14.69 11.71 5.63
N GLN A 75 14.21 12.74 4.92
CA GLN A 75 13.16 13.60 5.46
C GLN A 75 12.10 12.64 5.99
N PRO A 76 11.62 12.82 7.24
CA PRO A 76 10.52 12.02 7.75
C PRO A 76 9.50 11.96 6.63
N VAL A 77 9.03 10.76 6.30
CA VAL A 77 7.89 10.63 5.39
C VAL A 77 6.72 11.24 6.15
N GLU A 78 6.65 12.56 6.16
CA GLU A 78 5.52 13.30 6.66
C GLU A 78 4.39 12.82 5.78
N ASP A 79 3.42 12.19 6.42
CA ASP A 79 2.11 11.94 5.85
C ASP A 79 1.51 13.30 5.50
N THR A 80 1.96 13.88 4.40
CA THR A 80 1.35 15.07 3.83
C THR A 80 0.11 14.56 3.14
N ASP A 81 -1.01 14.75 3.84
CA ASP A 81 -2.37 14.30 3.52
C ASP A 81 -2.94 14.87 2.20
N GLY A 82 -2.10 15.46 1.34
CA GLY A 82 -2.52 16.40 0.30
C GLY A 82 -2.36 15.96 -1.16
N HIS A 83 -2.03 14.70 -1.46
CA HIS A 83 -1.99 14.22 -2.84
C HIS A 83 -2.90 13.01 -3.03
N THR A 84 -4.13 13.32 -3.45
CA THR A 84 -5.08 12.39 -4.08
C THR A 84 -4.41 11.73 -5.28
N PHE A 85 -3.93 10.51 -5.10
CA PHE A 85 -3.55 9.65 -6.21
C PHE A 85 -4.81 8.95 -6.74
N PHE A 86 -5.42 9.58 -7.75
CA PHE A 86 -6.39 8.95 -8.64
C PHE A 86 -5.64 7.97 -9.52
N GLY A 87 -5.61 6.68 -9.16
CA GLY A 87 -4.75 5.75 -9.91
C GLY A 87 -4.80 4.27 -9.58
N LEU A 88 -5.83 3.79 -8.88
CA LEU A 88 -6.28 2.41 -9.03
C LEU A 88 -7.79 2.48 -9.12
N GLN A 89 -8.28 2.39 -10.36
CA GLN A 89 -9.70 2.24 -10.64
C GLN A 89 -10.24 1.19 -9.67
N GLN A 90 -11.31 1.52 -8.95
CA GLN A 90 -12.01 0.62 -8.04
C GLN A 90 -12.40 -0.60 -8.88
N ALA A 91 -11.53 -1.61 -8.93
CA ALA A 91 -11.81 -2.83 -9.68
C ALA A 91 -13.13 -3.31 -9.12
N SER A 92 -14.16 -3.39 -9.97
CA SER A 92 -15.50 -3.76 -9.58
C SER A 92 -15.38 -5.08 -8.81
N CYS A 93 -15.46 -4.98 -7.49
CA CYS A 93 -15.23 -6.14 -6.65
C CYS A 93 -16.49 -6.97 -6.77
N GLY A 94 -16.44 -7.99 -7.63
CA GLY A 94 -17.36 -9.11 -7.54
C GLY A 94 -17.36 -9.68 -6.11
N ARG A 95 -18.35 -10.52 -5.79
CA ARG A 95 -18.45 -11.15 -4.47
C ARG A 95 -17.09 -11.71 -4.04
N PRO A 96 -16.50 -11.22 -2.93
CA PRO A 96 -15.18 -11.69 -2.51
C PRO A 96 -15.23 -13.20 -2.27
N SER A 97 -14.16 -13.91 -2.65
CA SER A 97 -14.01 -15.31 -2.30
C SER A 97 -14.06 -15.47 -0.79
N ALA A 98 -14.60 -16.58 -0.29
CA ALA A 98 -14.72 -16.84 1.15
C ALA A 98 -13.37 -16.67 1.88
N PHE A 99 -12.27 -17.10 1.24
CA PHE A 99 -10.92 -16.91 1.75
C PHE A 99 -10.53 -15.43 1.87
N SER A 100 -10.76 -14.63 0.83
CA SER A 100 -10.41 -13.21 0.85
C SER A 100 -11.22 -12.41 1.87
N ALA A 101 -12.48 -12.81 2.10
CA ALA A 101 -13.30 -12.27 3.17
C ALA A 101 -12.73 -12.65 4.55
N ALA A 102 -12.35 -13.91 4.76
CA ALA A 102 -11.77 -14.36 6.02
C ALA A 102 -10.45 -13.64 6.36
N VAL A 103 -9.58 -13.41 5.37
CA VAL A 103 -8.34 -12.62 5.56
C VAL A 103 -8.67 -11.18 5.96
N ARG A 104 -9.67 -10.57 5.32
CA ARG A 104 -10.13 -9.22 5.67
C ARG A 104 -10.67 -9.17 7.10
N GLU A 105 -11.54 -10.10 7.48
CA GLU A 105 -12.10 -10.12 8.85
C GLU A 105 -10.99 -10.33 9.90
N ARG A 106 -10.04 -11.24 9.64
CA ARG A 106 -8.88 -11.48 10.54
C ARG A 106 -8.02 -10.23 10.71
N THR A 107 -7.71 -9.55 9.61
CA THR A 107 -6.88 -8.34 9.65
C THR A 107 -7.62 -7.15 10.23
N SER A 108 -8.93 -7.02 9.97
CA SER A 108 -9.79 -6.02 10.60
C SER A 108 -9.82 -6.21 12.11
N SER A 109 -10.06 -7.44 12.60
CA SER A 109 -10.04 -7.76 14.03
C SER A 109 -8.70 -7.40 14.67
N TYR A 110 -7.58 -7.72 14.01
CA TYR A 110 -6.25 -7.35 14.50
C TYR A 110 -6.08 -5.84 14.63
N PHE A 111 -6.54 -5.04 13.66
CA PHE A 111 -6.41 -3.58 13.69
C PHE A 111 -7.28 -2.89 14.73
N LYS A 112 -8.36 -3.53 15.19
CA LYS A 112 -9.20 -3.04 16.29
C LYS A 112 -8.56 -3.24 17.65
N ASP A 113 -7.83 -4.34 17.81
CA ASP A 113 -7.29 -4.79 19.09
C ASP A 113 -5.76 -4.61 19.11
N ARG A 114 -4.99 -5.68 18.98
CA ARG A 114 -3.53 -5.67 19.11
C ARG A 114 -2.79 -4.70 18.20
N GLY A 115 -3.34 -4.45 17.02
CA GLY A 115 -2.76 -3.58 16.01
C GLY A 115 -3.26 -2.15 16.06
N ALA A 116 -4.06 -1.76 17.07
CA ALA A 116 -4.62 -0.43 17.15
C ALA A 116 -3.54 0.64 17.32
N VAL A 117 -3.70 1.75 16.60
CA VAL A 117 -2.77 2.88 16.61
C VAL A 117 -3.53 4.19 16.83
N PRO A 118 -2.96 5.18 17.54
CA PRO A 118 -3.68 6.39 17.94
C PRO A 118 -4.27 7.18 16.76
N TRP A 119 -3.54 7.29 15.66
CA TRP A 119 -3.90 8.11 14.49
C TRP A 119 -4.95 7.46 13.56
N GLN A 120 -5.33 6.19 13.77
CA GLN A 120 -6.18 5.50 12.80
C GLN A 120 -7.62 6.00 12.79
N GLN A 121 -8.08 6.63 13.88
CA GLN A 121 -9.43 7.15 14.01
C GLN A 121 -9.56 8.51 13.32
N ASP A 122 -8.65 9.45 13.58
CA ASP A 122 -8.66 10.80 13.00
C ASP A 122 -8.58 10.78 11.46
N ALA A 123 -7.73 9.91 10.92
CA ALA A 123 -7.57 9.78 9.48
C ALA A 123 -8.77 9.09 8.79
N ALA A 124 -9.51 8.23 9.49
CA ALA A 124 -10.74 7.63 8.98
C ALA A 124 -11.89 8.66 8.90
N TYR A 125 -11.90 9.66 9.78
CA TYR A 125 -12.82 10.80 9.72
C TYR A 125 -12.50 11.75 8.56
N LEU A 126 -11.23 12.09 8.34
CA LEU A 126 -10.80 12.98 7.24
C LEU A 126 -11.16 12.43 5.85
N ASN A 127 -10.98 11.13 5.62
CA ASN A 127 -11.35 10.50 4.35
C ASN A 127 -12.87 10.49 4.08
N SER A 128 -13.71 10.71 5.10
CA SER A 128 -15.17 10.78 4.92
C SER A 128 -15.68 12.16 4.48
N HIS A 129 -14.90 13.23 4.68
CA HIS A 129 -15.25 14.59 4.30
C HIS A 129 -14.61 15.07 2.99
N LEU A 130 -13.54 14.42 2.54
CA LEU A 130 -12.86 14.73 1.27
C LEU A 130 -13.50 14.13 0.01
N ASN A 131 -14.60 13.36 0.16
CA ASN A 131 -15.26 12.68 -0.96
C ASN A 131 -16.66 13.26 -1.25
N ARG A 132 -16.84 14.57 -1.02
CA ARG A 132 -18.08 15.30 -1.30
C ARG A 132 -17.84 16.42 -2.31
#